data_AF-A0A101HVP6-F1
#
_entry.id   AF-A0A101HVP6-F1
#
_cell.length_a   1.000
_cell.length_b   1.000
_cell.length_c   1.000
_cell.angle_alpha   90.00
_cell.angle_beta   90.00
_cell.angle_gamma   90.00
#
_symmetry.space_group_name_H-M   'P 1'
#
loop_
_entity.id
_entity.type
_entity.pdbx_description
1 polymer ?
#
loop_
_entity_poly.entity_id
_entity_poly.type
_entity_poly.pdbx_seq_one_letter_code
_entity_poly.pdbx_strand_id
1 'polypeptide(L)'
;MTNLNRRLRIYSSQKRNRLKRAIMGLFILSLVILIFLISRQAFLLFKNKTNQAVAPTAENSIKTITQIAQEKSLPIREIEEKPNMIILLLEPDLEVSLDKKKPISNQLNALQLIINQDKINGRKAKKVDLRFNNPIVVY
;
A
#
# COMPACT_ATOMS: atom_id res chain seq x y z
N MET A 1 -65.07 38.45 12.04
CA MET A 1 -63.60 38.26 12.13
C MET A 1 -63.13 36.81 11.83
N THR A 2 -63.76 36.06 10.91
CA THR A 2 -63.49 34.61 10.73
C THR A 2 -62.74 34.23 9.45
N ASN A 3 -62.67 35.13 8.46
CA ASN A 3 -62.12 34.79 7.13
C ASN A 3 -60.60 34.96 7.02
N LEU A 4 -60.02 35.92 7.75
CA LEU A 4 -58.57 36.21 7.74
C LEU A 4 -57.74 35.05 8.32
N ASN A 5 -58.19 34.51 9.47
CA ASN A 5 -57.54 33.38 10.14
C ASN A 5 -57.55 32.10 9.29
N ARG A 6 -58.58 31.92 8.44
CA ARG A 6 -58.67 30.77 7.53
C ARG A 6 -57.62 30.85 6.42
N ARG A 7 -57.39 32.05 5.84
CA ARG A 7 -56.39 32.28 4.79
C ARG A 7 -54.95 32.14 5.30
N LEU A 8 -54.66 32.62 6.50
CA LEU A 8 -53.33 32.48 7.13
C LEU A 8 -52.96 31.01 7.41
N ARG A 9 -53.94 30.17 7.76
CA ARG A 9 -53.74 28.72 7.97
C ARG A 9 -53.45 27.98 6.66
N ILE A 10 -54.09 28.37 5.56
CA ILE A 10 -53.85 27.79 4.23
C ILE A 10 -52.46 28.20 3.71
N TYR A 11 -52.09 29.47 3.88
CA TYR A 11 -50.77 29.97 3.45
C TYR A 11 -49.61 29.34 4.22
N SER A 12 -49.73 29.20 5.54
CA SER A 12 -48.72 28.53 6.37
C SER A 12 -48.60 27.03 6.09
N SER A 13 -49.70 26.37 5.72
CA SER A 13 -49.70 24.95 5.29
C SER A 13 -49.00 24.77 3.93
N GLN A 14 -49.28 25.62 2.95
CA GLN A 14 -48.61 25.58 1.64
C GLN A 14 -47.11 25.88 1.75
N LYS A 15 -46.72 26.86 2.57
CA LYS A 15 -45.30 27.20 2.82
C LYS A 15 -44.54 26.06 3.50
N ARG A 16 -45.17 25.34 4.45
CA ARG A 16 -44.61 24.14 5.08
C ARG A 16 -44.39 22.99 4.09
N ASN A 17 -45.30 22.77 3.15
CA ASN A 17 -45.17 21.69 2.17
C ASN A 17 -44.06 21.95 1.14
N ARG A 18 -43.83 23.22 0.76
CA ARG A 18 -42.68 23.61 -0.06
C ARG A 18 -41.35 23.42 0.69
N LEU A 19 -41.30 23.80 1.97
CA LEU A 19 -40.13 23.61 2.82
C LEU A 19 -39.79 22.12 3.01
N LYS A 20 -40.79 21.27 3.28
CA LYS A 20 -40.60 19.82 3.41
C LYS A 20 -40.02 19.19 2.14
N ARG A 21 -40.50 19.60 0.97
CA ARG A 21 -39.95 19.14 -0.33
C ARG A 21 -38.51 19.60 -0.54
N ALA A 22 -38.18 20.84 -0.16
CA ALA A 22 -36.80 21.35 -0.24
C ALA A 22 -35.85 20.61 0.71
N ILE A 23 -36.28 20.35 1.96
CA ILE A 23 -35.51 19.58 2.95
C ILE A 23 -35.31 18.14 2.46
N MET A 24 -36.34 17.52 1.89
CA MET A 24 -36.24 16.17 1.34
C MET A 24 -35.28 16.11 0.14
N GLY A 25 -35.28 17.13 -0.73
CA GLY A 25 -34.31 17.25 -1.82
C GLY A 25 -32.88 17.40 -1.31
N LEU A 26 -32.66 18.24 -0.30
CA LEU A 26 -31.35 18.39 0.36
C LEU A 26 -30.87 17.09 1.00
N PHE A 27 -31.78 16.33 1.62
CA PHE A 27 -31.45 15.05 2.24
C PHE A 27 -31.02 14.01 1.20
N ILE A 28 -31.73 13.93 0.08
CA ILE A 28 -31.37 13.04 -1.04
C ILE A 28 -30.01 13.45 -1.62
N LEU A 29 -29.78 14.76 -1.85
CA LEU A 29 -28.51 15.27 -2.36
C LEU A 29 -27.34 14.92 -1.42
N SER A 30 -27.54 15.11 -0.12
CA SER A 30 -26.54 14.76 0.91
C SER A 30 -26.21 13.27 0.90
N LEU A 31 -27.23 12.41 0.73
CA LEU A 31 -27.05 10.96 0.69
C LEU A 31 -26.24 10.50 -0.54
N VAL A 32 -26.49 11.10 -1.70
CA VAL A 32 -25.72 10.83 -2.93
C VAL A 32 -24.26 11.22 -2.77
N ILE A 33 -23.98 12.40 -2.18
CA ILE A 33 -22.62 12.87 -1.92
C ILE A 33 -21.89 11.91 -0.97
N LEU A 34 -22.57 11.44 0.09
CA LEU A 34 -21.99 10.50 1.05
C LEU A 34 -21.59 9.18 0.38
N ILE A 35 -22.48 8.60 -0.43
CA ILE A 35 -22.21 7.36 -1.18
C ILE A 35 -21.00 7.54 -2.12
N PHE A 36 -20.91 8.68 -2.79
CA PHE A 36 -19.79 9.01 -3.68
C PHE A 36 -18.45 9.06 -2.91
N LEU A 37 -18.43 9.69 -1.73
CA LEU A 37 -17.23 9.77 -0.90
C LEU A 37 -16.78 8.40 -0.39
N ILE A 38 -17.71 7.56 0.08
CA ILE A 38 -17.43 6.19 0.53
C ILE A 38 -16.86 5.36 -0.62
N SER A 39 -17.47 5.46 -1.81
CA SER A 39 -17.03 4.71 -3.00
C SER A 39 -15.61 5.10 -3.42
N ARG A 40 -15.28 6.40 -3.38
CA ARG A 40 -13.92 6.89 -3.68
C ARG A 40 -12.88 6.33 -2.70
N GLN A 41 -13.20 6.30 -1.42
CA GLN A 41 -12.28 5.79 -0.40
C GLN A 41 -12.12 4.26 -0.50
N ALA A 42 -13.21 3.53 -0.76
CA ALA A 42 -13.16 2.10 -1.04
C ALA A 42 -12.31 1.77 -2.27
N PHE A 43 -12.43 2.55 -3.35
CA PHE A 43 -11.62 2.37 -4.55
C PHE A 43 -10.11 2.53 -4.29
N LEU A 44 -9.72 3.50 -3.47
CA LEU A 44 -8.31 3.68 -3.06
C LEU A 44 -7.80 2.49 -2.23
N LEU A 45 -8.62 1.95 -1.33
CA LEU A 45 -8.27 0.75 -0.54
C LEU A 45 -8.13 -0.49 -1.42
N PHE A 46 -8.98 -0.66 -2.43
CA PHE A 46 -8.88 -1.76 -3.39
C PHE A 46 -7.67 -1.63 -4.31
N LYS A 47 -7.36 -0.44 -4.82
CA LYS A 47 -6.15 -0.20 -5.64
C LYS A 47 -4.86 -0.50 -4.86
N ASN A 48 -4.85 -0.25 -3.55
CA ASN A 48 -3.70 -0.58 -2.70
C ASN A 48 -3.63 -2.08 -2.34
N LYS A 49 -4.75 -2.81 -2.38
CA LYS A 49 -4.77 -4.27 -2.20
C LYS A 49 -4.33 -5.04 -3.44
N THR A 50 -4.52 -4.54 -4.65
CA THR A 50 -3.96 -5.18 -5.88
C THR A 50 -2.45 -5.04 -6.00
N ASN A 51 -1.81 -4.22 -5.17
CA ASN A 51 -0.35 -4.22 -4.98
C ASN A 51 0.11 -5.24 -3.92
N GLN A 52 -0.78 -6.05 -3.34
CA GLN A 52 -0.37 -7.27 -2.64
C GLN A 52 0.09 -8.28 -3.68
N ALA A 53 1.41 -8.30 -3.85
CA ALA A 53 2.24 -9.25 -4.58
C ALA A 53 1.51 -10.57 -4.91
N VAL A 54 1.01 -10.63 -6.15
CA VAL A 54 0.95 -11.92 -6.86
C VAL A 54 2.39 -12.40 -6.90
N ALA A 55 2.68 -13.55 -6.27
CA ALA A 55 3.98 -14.19 -6.38
C ALA A 55 4.36 -14.24 -7.86
N PRO A 56 5.40 -13.53 -8.31
CA PRO A 56 5.71 -13.52 -9.73
C PRO A 56 6.16 -14.93 -10.07
N THR A 57 5.61 -15.47 -11.16
CA THR A 57 6.15 -16.63 -11.87
C THR A 57 7.68 -16.48 -11.92
N ALA A 58 8.43 -17.54 -11.56
CA ALA A 58 9.88 -17.50 -11.29
C ALA A 58 10.70 -16.60 -12.23
N GLU A 59 10.40 -16.60 -13.54
CA GLU A 59 11.07 -15.75 -14.53
C GLU A 59 10.87 -14.24 -14.35
N ASN A 60 9.69 -13.79 -13.89
CA ASN A 60 9.41 -12.37 -13.63
C ASN A 60 10.01 -11.89 -12.30
N SER A 61 10.13 -12.80 -11.33
CA SER A 61 10.76 -12.54 -10.03
C SER A 61 12.25 -12.21 -10.21
N ILE A 62 12.95 -13.04 -10.97
CA ILE A 62 14.40 -12.89 -11.20
C ILE A 62 14.70 -11.57 -11.91
N LYS A 63 13.97 -11.23 -12.99
CA LYS A 63 14.15 -9.96 -13.73
C LYS A 63 13.93 -8.72 -12.86
N THR A 64 12.90 -8.75 -12.02
CA THR A 64 12.58 -7.65 -11.11
C THR A 64 13.67 -7.48 -10.05
N ILE A 65 14.20 -8.58 -9.51
CA ILE A 65 15.32 -8.54 -8.55
C ILE A 65 16.57 -7.98 -9.21
N THR A 66 16.91 -8.42 -10.42
CA THR A 66 18.11 -7.94 -11.13
C THR A 66 18.01 -6.44 -11.41
N GLN A 67 16.85 -5.97 -11.86
CA GLN A 67 16.64 -4.54 -12.13
C GLN A 67 16.77 -3.69 -10.87
N ILE A 68 16.11 -4.07 -9.77
CA ILE A 68 16.18 -3.31 -8.51
C ILE A 68 17.60 -3.38 -7.91
N ALA A 69 18.30 -4.51 -8.07
CA ALA A 69 19.68 -4.65 -7.60
C ALA A 69 20.66 -3.78 -8.40
N GLN A 70 20.46 -3.66 -9.73
CA GLN A 70 21.23 -2.77 -10.59
C GLN A 70 21.02 -1.30 -10.21
N GLU A 71 19.78 -0.88 -10.00
CA GLU A 71 19.46 0.48 -9.52
C GLU A 71 20.19 0.81 -8.21
N LYS A 72 20.41 -0.21 -7.36
CA LYS A 72 21.07 -0.09 -6.06
C LYS A 72 22.56 -0.36 -6.07
N SER A 73 23.15 -0.60 -7.25
CA SER A 73 24.58 -0.92 -7.41
C SER A 73 25.03 -2.11 -6.53
N LEU A 74 24.17 -3.12 -6.38
CA LEU A 74 24.49 -4.36 -5.65
C LEU A 74 25.12 -5.38 -6.61
N PRO A 75 26.38 -5.82 -6.39
CA PRO A 75 27.03 -6.81 -7.25
C PRO A 75 26.49 -8.21 -6.93
N ILE A 76 25.39 -8.59 -7.58
CA ILE A 76 24.82 -9.94 -7.49
C ILE A 76 25.58 -10.86 -8.42
N ARG A 77 26.16 -11.92 -7.86
CA ARG A 77 26.82 -13.00 -8.58
C ARG A 77 25.82 -14.07 -9.01
N GLU A 78 24.93 -14.47 -8.11
CA GLU A 78 23.99 -15.56 -8.35
C GLU A 78 22.69 -15.36 -7.55
N ILE A 79 21.59 -15.87 -8.11
CA ILE A 79 20.25 -15.83 -7.52
C ILE A 79 19.72 -17.26 -7.51
N GLU A 80 19.56 -17.84 -6.32
CA GLU A 80 18.88 -19.12 -6.15
C GLU A 80 17.44 -18.91 -5.67
N GLU A 81 16.49 -19.44 -6.41
CA GLU A 81 15.08 -19.38 -6.03
C GLU A 81 14.65 -20.70 -5.36
N LYS A 82 14.20 -20.61 -4.10
CA LYS A 82 13.64 -21.74 -3.34
C LYS A 82 12.14 -21.53 -3.14
N PRO A 83 11.33 -22.56 -2.81
CA PRO A 83 9.87 -22.43 -2.75
C PRO A 83 9.36 -21.27 -1.89
N ASN A 84 10.00 -21.03 -0.74
CA ASN A 84 9.59 -20.00 0.23
C ASN A 84 10.58 -18.84 0.41
N MET A 85 11.71 -18.87 -0.29
CA MET A 85 12.77 -17.88 -0.09
C MET A 85 13.61 -17.70 -1.35
N ILE A 86 14.33 -16.59 -1.41
CA ILE A 86 15.29 -16.30 -2.47
C ILE A 86 16.64 -16.10 -1.80
N ILE A 87 17.68 -16.76 -2.30
CA ILE A 87 19.05 -16.56 -1.84
C ILE A 87 19.77 -15.75 -2.91
N LEU A 88 20.38 -14.65 -2.48
CA LEU A 88 21.27 -13.86 -3.32
C LEU A 88 22.71 -14.09 -2.85
N LEU A 89 23.59 -14.41 -3.79
CA LEU A 89 25.03 -14.46 -3.55
C LEU A 89 25.62 -13.16 -4.12
N LEU A 90 26.19 -12.33 -3.25
CA LEU A 90 26.84 -11.07 -3.60
C LEU A 90 28.37 -11.21 -3.50
N GLU A 91 29.09 -10.44 -4.30
CA GLU A 91 30.56 -10.39 -4.23
C GLU A 91 31.06 -9.59 -3.01
N PRO A 92 32.16 -10.00 -2.34
CA PRO A 92 32.99 -11.16 -2.65
C PRO A 92 32.45 -12.51 -2.13
N ASP A 93 31.72 -12.56 -1.02
CA ASP A 93 31.17 -13.82 -0.43
C ASP A 93 30.02 -13.52 0.57
N LEU A 94 29.04 -12.71 0.17
CA LEU A 94 27.89 -12.36 1.03
C LEU A 94 26.65 -13.13 0.59
N GLU A 95 26.14 -14.02 1.45
CA GLU A 95 24.88 -14.73 1.25
C GLU A 95 23.71 -13.96 1.87
N VAL A 96 22.71 -13.60 1.07
CA VAL A 96 21.52 -12.89 1.54
C VAL A 96 20.28 -13.73 1.34
N SER A 97 19.53 -13.99 2.41
CA SER A 97 18.24 -14.68 2.35
C SER A 97 17.09 -13.68 2.37
N LEU A 98 16.22 -13.76 1.38
CA LEU A 98 15.01 -12.95 1.21
C LEU A 98 13.75 -13.80 1.36
N ASP A 99 12.71 -13.22 1.95
CA ASP A 99 11.38 -13.82 2.03
C ASP A 99 10.56 -13.44 0.79
N LYS A 100 10.00 -14.43 0.10
CA LYS A 100 9.11 -14.22 -1.05
C LYS A 100 7.79 -13.55 -0.67
N LYS A 101 7.35 -13.69 0.58
CA LYS A 101 6.08 -13.12 1.06
C LYS A 101 6.19 -11.62 1.36
N LYS A 102 7.40 -11.11 1.51
CA LYS A 102 7.66 -9.70 1.81
C LYS A 102 8.02 -8.92 0.54
N PRO A 103 7.72 -7.62 0.46
CA PRO A 103 8.15 -6.79 -0.66
C PRO A 103 9.68 -6.83 -0.84
N ILE A 104 10.14 -7.32 -1.98
CA ILE A 104 11.58 -7.48 -2.29
C ILE A 104 12.31 -6.14 -2.21
N SER A 105 11.70 -5.06 -2.73
CA SER A 105 12.26 -3.71 -2.67
C SER A 105 12.62 -3.27 -1.24
N ASN A 106 11.74 -3.54 -0.27
CA ASN A 106 11.99 -3.19 1.14
C ASN A 106 13.15 -3.99 1.73
N GLN A 107 13.27 -5.26 1.36
CA GLN A 107 14.38 -6.11 1.82
C GLN A 107 15.71 -5.65 1.20
N LEU A 108 15.73 -5.33 -0.10
CA LEU A 108 16.92 -4.78 -0.75
C LEU A 108 17.31 -3.39 -0.20
N ASN A 109 16.34 -2.56 0.21
CA ASN A 109 16.62 -1.31 0.95
C ASN A 109 17.32 -1.60 2.29
N ALA A 110 16.81 -2.58 3.06
CA ALA A 110 17.42 -2.97 4.33
C ALA A 110 18.83 -3.53 4.13
N LEU A 111 19.04 -4.35 3.09
CA LEU A 111 20.37 -4.85 2.71
C LEU A 111 21.35 -3.71 2.46
N GLN A 112 20.94 -2.70 1.68
CA GLN A 112 21.77 -1.56 1.35
C GLN A 112 22.19 -0.78 2.61
N LEU A 113 21.28 -0.61 3.57
CA LEU A 113 21.59 0.01 4.86
C LEU A 113 22.63 -0.79 5.65
N ILE A 114 22.46 -2.12 5.71
CA ILE A 114 23.41 -3.02 6.39
C ILE A 114 24.79 -2.93 5.75
N ILE A 115 24.88 -3.03 4.43
CA ILE A 115 26.15 -2.94 3.69
C ILE A 115 26.83 -1.58 3.92
N ASN A 116 26.07 -0.48 3.89
CA ASN A 116 26.59 0.85 4.15
C ASN A 116 27.13 0.98 5.58
N GLN A 117 26.41 0.42 6.55
CA GLN A 117 26.82 0.44 7.96
C GLN A 117 28.07 -0.42 8.20
N ASP A 118 28.15 -1.59 7.57
CA ASP A 118 29.32 -2.46 7.59
C ASP A 118 30.55 -1.77 6.98
N LYS A 119 30.37 -1.03 5.88
CA LYS A 119 31.43 -0.21 5.26
C LYS A 119 31.95 0.88 6.20
N ILE A 120 31.07 1.54 6.96
CA ILE A 120 31.45 2.56 7.96
C ILE A 120 32.19 1.91 9.13
N ASN A 121 31.75 0.75 9.58
CA ASN A 121 32.30 0.05 10.74
C ASN A 121 33.55 -0.79 10.43
N GLY A 122 33.95 -0.88 9.16
CA GLY A 122 35.05 -1.74 8.72
C GLY A 122 34.79 -3.23 8.89
N ARG A 123 33.51 -3.65 8.97
CA ARG A 123 33.10 -5.06 9.08
C ARG A 123 32.58 -5.56 7.74
N LYS A 124 32.56 -6.87 7.56
CA LYS A 124 31.96 -7.52 6.39
C LYS A 124 31.08 -8.67 6.84
N ALA A 125 29.77 -8.55 6.66
CA ALA A 125 28.87 -9.67 6.86
C ALA A 125 29.18 -10.80 5.85
N LYS A 126 29.14 -12.05 6.32
CA LYS A 126 29.15 -13.27 5.51
C LYS A 126 27.74 -13.70 5.13
N LYS A 127 26.78 -13.51 6.05
CA LYS A 127 25.39 -13.91 5.84
C LYS A 127 24.42 -12.89 6.41
N VAL A 128 23.40 -12.54 5.63
CA VAL A 128 22.32 -11.63 6.06
C VAL A 128 20.97 -12.29 5.78
N ASP A 129 20.19 -12.53 6.82
CA ASP A 129 18.83 -13.06 6.70
C ASP A 129 17.80 -11.95 6.92
N LEU A 130 17.13 -11.57 5.84
CA LEU A 130 16.12 -10.49 5.79
C LEU A 130 14.68 -11.02 5.86
N ARG A 131 14.52 -12.34 6.07
CA ARG A 131 13.19 -12.95 6.19
C ARG A 131 12.48 -12.51 7.47
N PHE A 132 13.22 -12.10 8.49
CA PHE A 132 12.68 -11.65 9.78
C PHE A 132 12.42 -10.14 9.81
N ASN A 133 11.70 -9.66 10.82
CA ASN A 133 11.47 -8.21 10.98
C ASN A 133 12.76 -7.51 11.44
N ASN A 134 13.56 -8.20 12.24
CA ASN A 134 14.90 -7.78 12.61
C ASN A 134 15.89 -8.63 11.79
N PRO A 135 16.67 -8.02 10.88
CA PRO A 135 17.68 -8.73 10.10
C PRO A 135 18.66 -9.48 10.99
N ILE A 136 18.98 -10.72 10.61
CA ILE A 136 20.04 -11.49 11.27
C ILE A 136 21.31 -11.33 10.43
N VAL A 137 22.36 -10.80 11.03
CA VAL A 137 23.65 -10.56 10.37
C VAL A 137 24.72 -11.42 11.03
N VAL A 138 25.43 -12.20 10.21
CA VAL A 138 26.54 -13.06 10.62
C VAL A 138 27.82 -12.56 9.95
N TYR A 139 28.88 -12.42 10.75
CA TYR A 139 30.19 -11.88 10.35
C TYR A 139 31.25 -12.97 10.15
#